data_AF-A0A564G7I7-F1
#
_entry.id   AF-A0A564G7I7-F1
#
_cell.length_a   1.000
_cell.length_b   1.000
_cell.length_c   1.000
_cell.angle_alpha   90.00
_cell.angle_beta   90.00
_cell.angle_gamma   90.00
#
_symmetry.space_group_name_H-M   'P 1'
#
loop_
_entity.id
_entity.type
_entity.pdbx_description
1 polymer ?
#
loop_
_entity_poly.entity_id
_entity_poly.type
_entity_poly.pdbx_seq_one_letter_code
_entity_poly.pdbx_strand_id
1 'polypeptide(L)'
;MTVPRPKPTERIAVRMAREGVPVQVISRTLQLPADRVDLLLQRALDTGALRSLPARDWAVDTEAAARECGGDDGSAFGPPDDILPFVPALMGEFDIPRAPAIGLAMLMERRFCARTELYRAVARSGATDPKTLDIAICRLRPRLQRHGLEIVTHYGVGYEITEAVQAELRARVARRTRAAVLPGGFEPTCVDISRAAA
;
A
#
# COMPACT_ATOMS: atom_id res chain seq x y z
N MET A 1 25.33 28.83 21.79
CA MET A 1 25.76 28.78 20.38
C MET A 1 24.54 28.94 19.49
N THR A 2 24.45 30.03 18.73
CA THR A 2 23.29 30.32 17.90
C THR A 2 23.44 29.60 16.56
N VAL A 3 22.57 28.65 16.24
CA VAL A 3 22.61 27.95 14.94
C VAL A 3 22.17 28.94 13.85
N PRO A 4 23.00 29.19 12.82
CA PRO A 4 22.63 30.11 11.75
C PRO A 4 21.40 29.59 10.99
N ARG A 5 20.47 30.49 10.67
CA ARG A 5 19.26 30.12 9.91
C ARG A 5 19.63 29.65 8.50
N PRO A 6 19.05 28.55 8.00
CA PRO A 6 19.35 28.03 6.66
C PRO A 6 18.88 29.00 5.58
N LYS A 7 19.61 29.03 4.47
CA LYS A 7 19.28 29.90 3.33
C LYS A 7 17.97 29.44 2.66
N PRO A 8 17.22 30.32 1.97
CA PRO A 8 15.98 29.92 1.29
C PRO A 8 16.16 28.74 0.33
N THR A 9 17.25 28.73 -0.43
CA THR A 9 17.58 27.66 -1.37
C THR A 9 17.78 26.30 -0.68
N GLU A 10 18.43 26.30 0.48
CA GLU A 10 18.64 25.09 1.29
C GLU A 10 17.31 24.57 1.84
N ARG A 11 16.42 25.45 2.29
CA ARG A 11 15.07 25.05 2.74
C ARG A 11 14.26 24.39 1.63
N ILE A 12 14.35 24.89 0.40
CA ILE A 12 13.65 24.30 -0.75
C ILE A 12 14.28 22.94 -1.12
N ALA A 13 15.61 22.85 -1.19
CA ALA A 13 16.31 21.60 -1.47
C ALA A 13 15.94 20.49 -0.46
N VAL A 14 15.95 20.81 0.84
CA VAL A 14 15.58 19.88 1.91
C VAL A 14 14.11 19.45 1.78
N ARG A 15 13.20 20.38 1.46
CA ARG A 15 11.80 20.03 1.24
C ARG A 15 11.66 19.07 0.06
N MET A 16 12.29 19.34 -1.08
CA MET A 16 12.24 18.45 -2.24
C MET A 16 12.81 17.06 -1.93
N ALA A 17 13.92 17.00 -1.19
CA ALA A 17 14.52 15.73 -0.78
C ALA A 17 13.59 14.90 0.14
N ARG A 18 12.84 15.56 1.04
CA ARG A 18 11.83 14.88 1.89
C ARG A 18 10.68 14.27 1.09
N GLU A 19 10.33 14.88 -0.05
CA GLU A 19 9.32 14.35 -0.98
C GLU A 19 9.89 13.25 -1.90
N GLY A 20 11.14 12.80 -1.69
CA GLY A 20 11.77 11.76 -2.48
C GLY A 20 12.29 12.21 -3.85
N VAL A 21 12.49 13.52 -4.05
CA VAL A 21 13.01 14.04 -5.32
C VAL A 21 14.52 13.79 -5.42
N PRO A 22 15.03 13.18 -6.52
CA PRO A 22 16.45 12.89 -6.68
C PRO A 22 17.34 14.12 -6.79
N VAL A 23 18.62 13.96 -6.44
CA VAL A 23 19.64 15.02 -6.46
C VAL A 23 19.73 15.71 -7.83
N GLN A 24 19.73 14.95 -8.93
CA GLN A 24 19.81 15.51 -10.29
C GLN A 24 18.59 16.37 -10.67
N VAL A 25 17.41 16.08 -10.10
CA VAL A 25 16.21 16.89 -10.32
C VAL A 25 16.30 18.18 -9.50
N ILE A 26 16.68 18.08 -8.23
CA ILE A 26 16.88 19.25 -7.36
C ILE A 26 17.94 20.20 -7.94
N SER A 27 19.06 19.65 -8.44
CA SER A 27 20.14 20.40 -9.09
C SER A 27 19.62 21.21 -10.28
N ARG A 28 18.84 20.59 -11.18
CA ARG A 28 18.24 21.27 -12.34
C ARG A 28 17.22 22.33 -11.93
N THR A 29 16.35 22.01 -10.97
CA THR A 29 15.30 22.95 -10.49
C THR A 29 15.89 24.19 -9.82
N LEU A 30 16.94 24.02 -9.01
CA LEU A 30 17.58 25.11 -8.29
C LEU A 30 18.71 25.78 -9.08
N GLN A 31 19.02 25.30 -10.28
CA GLN A 31 20.16 25.73 -11.10
C GLN A 31 21.49 25.72 -10.32
N LEU A 32 21.69 24.68 -9.50
CA LEU A 32 22.89 24.48 -8.71
C LEU A 32 23.66 23.26 -9.23
N PRO A 33 25.01 23.26 -9.21
CA PRO A 33 25.80 22.04 -9.47
C PRO A 33 25.38 20.92 -8.51
N ALA A 34 25.34 19.67 -9.00
CA ALA A 34 24.93 18.51 -8.21
C ALA A 34 25.75 18.37 -6.91
N ASP A 35 27.07 18.53 -6.99
CA ASP A 35 27.95 18.47 -5.80
C ASP A 35 27.58 19.53 -4.74
N ARG A 36 27.06 20.68 -5.19
CA ARG A 36 26.60 21.72 -4.27
C ARG A 36 25.30 21.33 -3.58
N VAL A 37 24.40 20.64 -4.28
CA VAL A 37 23.18 20.09 -3.70
C VAL A 37 23.53 18.97 -2.71
N ASP A 38 24.43 18.07 -3.07
CA ASP A 38 24.91 17.00 -2.18
C ASP A 38 25.44 17.57 -0.86
N LEU A 39 26.27 18.62 -0.91
CA LEU A 39 26.75 19.30 0.30
C LEU A 39 25.64 19.92 1.16
N LEU A 40 24.57 20.46 0.54
CA LEU A 40 23.43 21.00 1.29
C LEU A 40 22.62 19.90 1.96
N LEU A 41 22.37 18.80 1.24
CA LEU A 41 21.61 17.66 1.76
C LEU A 41 22.39 16.91 2.85
N GLN A 42 23.71 16.78 2.70
CA GLN A 42 24.57 16.21 3.73
C GLN A 42 24.52 17.03 5.02
N ARG A 43 24.64 18.36 4.94
CA ARG A 43 24.48 19.22 6.14
C ARG A 43 23.10 19.10 6.77
N ALA A 44 22.06 18.98 5.94
CA ALA A 44 20.71 18.76 6.44
C ALA A 44 20.55 17.39 7.13
N LEU A 45 21.26 16.36 6.66
CA LEU A 45 21.34 15.06 7.33
C LEU A 45 22.07 15.18 8.67
N ASP A 46 23.24 15.82 8.68
CA ASP A 46 24.07 15.99 9.89
C ASP A 46 23.35 16.79 10.99
N THR A 47 22.47 17.71 10.60
CA THR A 47 21.64 18.50 11.52
C THR A 47 20.31 17.84 11.89
N GLY A 48 20.03 16.65 11.36
CA GLY A 48 18.78 15.91 11.59
C GLY A 48 17.55 16.49 10.86
N ALA A 49 17.75 17.43 9.94
CA ALA A 49 16.68 17.96 9.09
C ALA A 49 16.26 16.97 7.99
N LEU A 50 17.13 16.01 7.62
CA LEU A 50 16.80 14.87 6.78
C LEU A 50 17.02 13.57 7.54
N ARG A 51 16.24 12.54 7.21
CA ARG A 51 16.40 11.19 7.77
C ARG A 51 17.41 10.36 6.96
N SER A 52 17.44 10.57 5.64
CA SER A 52 18.32 9.91 4.69
C SER A 52 18.55 10.82 3.47
N LEU A 53 19.61 10.56 2.72
CA LEU A 53 19.84 11.21 1.43
C LEU A 53 18.91 10.63 0.36
N PRO A 54 18.39 11.45 -0.56
CA PRO A 54 17.65 10.96 -1.71
C PRO A 54 18.58 10.26 -2.70
N ALA A 55 18.01 9.44 -3.58
CA ALA A 55 18.75 8.83 -4.68
C ALA A 55 19.37 9.90 -5.60
N ARG A 56 20.47 9.54 -6.27
CA ARG A 56 21.17 10.48 -7.17
C ARG A 56 20.30 10.82 -8.38
N ASP A 57 19.64 9.82 -8.96
CA ASP A 57 18.70 9.98 -10.06
C ASP A 57 17.49 9.04 -9.85
N TRP A 58 16.43 9.21 -10.62
CA TRP A 58 15.40 8.18 -10.71
C TRP A 58 15.98 6.97 -11.42
N ALA A 59 15.75 5.75 -10.89
CA ALA A 59 16.16 4.56 -11.64
C ALA A 59 15.44 4.56 -12.98
N VAL A 60 16.21 4.45 -14.06
CA VAL A 60 15.73 4.49 -15.44
C VAL A 60 14.76 3.32 -15.73
N ASP A 61 14.83 2.26 -14.92
CA ASP A 61 13.89 1.16 -14.92
C ASP A 61 12.90 1.32 -13.77
N THR A 62 11.68 1.72 -14.10
CA THR A 62 10.54 1.87 -13.18
C THR A 62 10.22 0.60 -12.37
N GLU A 63 10.80 -0.55 -12.71
CA GLU A 63 10.70 -1.80 -11.95
C GLU A 63 11.85 -2.03 -10.94
N ALA A 64 13.03 -1.45 -11.15
CA ALA A 64 14.18 -1.57 -10.25
C ALA A 64 14.14 -0.53 -9.11
N ALA A 65 13.72 0.71 -9.41
CA ALA A 65 13.54 1.76 -8.39
C ALA A 65 12.53 1.37 -7.29
N ALA A 66 11.49 0.60 -7.63
CA ALA A 66 10.51 0.11 -6.67
C ALA A 66 11.07 -0.94 -5.70
N ARG A 67 12.30 -1.45 -5.94
CA ARG A 67 13.01 -2.38 -5.06
C ARG A 67 14.04 -1.69 -4.16
N GLU A 68 14.61 -0.55 -4.57
CA GLU A 68 15.76 0.04 -3.86
C GLU A 68 15.39 1.17 -2.88
N CYS A 69 14.20 1.78 -2.99
CA CYS A 69 13.71 2.76 -1.99
C CYS A 69 12.97 2.11 -0.80
N GLY A 70 12.95 0.78 -0.70
CA GLY A 70 12.44 0.04 0.45
C GLY A 70 13.56 -0.33 1.39
N GLY A 71 13.93 0.58 2.29
CA GLY A 71 14.74 0.22 3.45
C GLY A 71 14.02 -0.84 4.29
N ASP A 72 14.68 -1.99 4.44
CA ASP A 72 14.73 -2.86 5.64
C ASP A 72 13.42 -2.97 6.43
N ASP A 73 12.55 -3.92 6.11
CA ASP A 73 12.56 -5.23 6.78
C ASP A 73 11.93 -6.32 5.90
N GLY A 74 12.70 -7.37 5.60
CA GLY A 74 12.26 -8.53 4.81
C GLY A 74 11.14 -9.39 5.43
N SER A 75 10.30 -8.85 6.33
CA SER A 75 9.31 -9.60 7.12
C SER A 75 7.86 -9.07 7.05
N ALA A 76 7.58 -7.89 6.49
CA ALA A 76 6.26 -7.25 6.66
C ALA A 76 5.38 -7.13 5.40
N PHE A 77 5.77 -7.71 4.26
CA PHE A 77 5.16 -7.38 2.95
C PHE A 77 4.38 -8.54 2.31
N GLY A 78 3.81 -9.42 3.12
CA GLY A 78 2.69 -10.27 2.71
C GLY A 78 1.38 -9.47 2.70
N PRO A 79 0.25 -10.04 2.22
CA PRO A 79 -1.01 -9.66 2.84
C PRO A 79 -0.81 -9.75 4.36
N PRO A 80 -1.24 -8.75 5.16
CA PRO A 80 -1.13 -8.86 6.62
C PRO A 80 -1.71 -10.21 7.02
N ASP A 81 -1.05 -10.97 7.90
CA ASP A 81 -1.56 -12.28 8.32
C ASP A 81 -3.01 -12.17 8.83
N ASP A 82 -3.36 -10.98 9.35
CA ASP A 82 -4.68 -10.54 9.78
C ASP A 82 -5.77 -10.58 8.70
N ILE A 83 -5.43 -10.49 7.40
CA ILE A 83 -6.44 -10.50 6.32
C ILE A 83 -6.79 -11.90 5.80
N LEU A 84 -5.90 -12.88 6.03
CA LEU A 84 -6.07 -14.26 5.54
C LEU A 84 -7.33 -14.97 6.09
N PRO A 85 -7.75 -14.76 7.37
CA PRO A 85 -8.97 -15.35 7.90
C PRO A 85 -10.25 -14.94 7.15
N PHE A 86 -10.26 -13.78 6.50
CA PHE A 86 -11.43 -13.28 5.78
C PHE A 86 -11.57 -13.88 4.37
N VAL A 87 -10.48 -14.40 3.80
CA VAL A 87 -10.44 -14.87 2.41
C VAL A 87 -11.47 -15.99 2.15
N PRO A 88 -11.58 -17.06 2.96
CA PRO A 88 -12.58 -18.11 2.73
C PRO A 88 -14.03 -17.59 2.83
N ALA A 89 -14.30 -16.66 3.74
CA ALA A 89 -15.62 -16.06 3.89
C ALA A 89 -16.00 -15.22 2.65
N LEU A 90 -15.07 -14.42 2.14
CA LEU A 90 -15.27 -13.63 0.92
C LEU A 90 -15.45 -14.51 -0.32
N MET A 91 -14.66 -15.58 -0.44
CA MET A 91 -14.81 -16.56 -1.53
C MET A 91 -16.22 -17.17 -1.52
N GLY A 92 -16.71 -17.59 -0.35
CA GLY A 92 -18.03 -18.20 -0.22
C GLY A 92 -19.22 -17.22 -0.32
N GLU A 93 -19.06 -15.97 0.11
CA GLU A 93 -20.12 -14.95 0.02
C GLU A 93 -20.32 -14.48 -1.42
N PHE A 94 -19.24 -14.26 -2.16
CA PHE A 94 -19.28 -13.62 -3.48
C PHE A 94 -19.03 -14.57 -4.66
N ASP A 95 -18.77 -15.85 -4.38
CA ASP A 95 -18.39 -16.87 -5.39
C ASP A 95 -17.21 -16.38 -6.25
N ILE A 96 -16.15 -15.94 -5.57
CA ILE A 96 -14.93 -15.39 -6.19
C ILE A 96 -13.73 -16.32 -5.97
N PRO A 97 -12.80 -16.39 -6.94
CA PRO A 97 -11.57 -17.13 -6.73
C PRO A 97 -10.66 -16.42 -5.71
N ARG A 98 -9.68 -17.16 -5.20
CA ARG A 98 -8.80 -16.72 -4.11
C ARG A 98 -8.08 -15.40 -4.38
N ALA A 99 -7.55 -15.19 -5.58
CA ALA A 99 -6.81 -13.98 -5.94
C ALA A 99 -7.65 -12.69 -5.81
N PRO A 100 -8.83 -12.56 -6.45
CA PRO A 100 -9.75 -11.45 -6.19
C PRO A 100 -10.18 -11.31 -4.72
N ALA A 101 -10.34 -12.43 -4.01
CA ALA A 101 -10.71 -12.41 -2.59
C ALA A 101 -9.62 -11.79 -1.70
N ILE A 102 -8.35 -12.03 -2.00
CA ILE A 102 -7.22 -11.38 -1.31
C ILE A 102 -7.20 -9.88 -1.59
N GLY A 103 -7.40 -9.47 -2.85
CA GLY A 103 -7.48 -8.05 -3.20
C GLY A 103 -8.65 -7.35 -2.49
N LEU A 104 -9.79 -8.02 -2.38
CA LEU A 104 -10.96 -7.50 -1.65
C LEU A 104 -10.73 -7.45 -0.14
N ALA A 105 -10.07 -8.46 0.44
CA ALA A 105 -9.69 -8.46 1.86
C ALA A 105 -8.73 -7.31 2.19
N MET A 106 -7.78 -7.02 1.28
CA MET A 106 -6.93 -5.84 1.39
C MET A 106 -7.71 -4.54 1.37
N LEU A 107 -8.66 -4.38 0.45
CA LEU A 107 -9.51 -3.19 0.39
C LEU A 107 -10.43 -3.05 1.62
N MET A 108 -10.87 -4.19 2.17
CA MET A 108 -11.66 -4.23 3.40
C MET A 108 -10.85 -3.79 4.61
N GLU A 109 -9.54 -4.04 4.62
CA GLU A 109 -8.63 -3.57 5.68
C GLU A 109 -8.23 -2.11 5.45
N ARG A 110 -7.81 -1.80 4.23
CA ARG A 110 -7.34 -0.49 3.79
C ARG A 110 -8.29 0.04 2.72
N ARG A 111 -9.06 1.07 3.06
CA ARG A 111 -10.02 1.70 2.13
C ARG A 111 -9.41 2.02 0.77
N PHE A 112 -8.15 2.43 0.75
CA PHE A 112 -7.35 2.65 -0.44
C PHE A 112 -6.16 1.69 -0.46
N CYS A 113 -5.89 1.08 -1.62
CA CYS A 113 -4.72 0.26 -1.86
C CYS A 113 -4.04 0.69 -3.16
N ALA A 114 -2.73 0.91 -3.11
CA ALA A 114 -1.98 1.20 -4.33
C ALA A 114 -1.94 -0.04 -5.24
N ARG A 115 -1.89 0.17 -6.55
CA ARG A 115 -1.88 -0.93 -7.53
C ARG A 115 -0.74 -1.92 -7.29
N THR A 116 0.44 -1.41 -6.93
CA THR A 116 1.64 -2.22 -6.63
C THR A 116 1.46 -3.07 -5.39
N GLU A 117 0.84 -2.54 -4.33
CA GLU A 117 0.57 -3.28 -3.09
C GLU A 117 -0.40 -4.43 -3.34
N LEU A 118 -1.51 -4.14 -4.02
CA LEU A 118 -2.55 -5.12 -4.30
C LEU A 118 -2.04 -6.21 -5.26
N TYR A 119 -1.20 -5.84 -6.24
CA TYR A 119 -0.52 -6.79 -7.10
C TYR A 119 0.41 -7.72 -6.30
N ARG A 120 1.24 -7.17 -5.40
CA ARG A 120 2.16 -7.97 -4.59
C ARG A 120 1.42 -8.99 -3.71
N ALA A 121 0.33 -8.57 -3.05
CA ALA A 121 -0.46 -9.46 -2.21
C ALA A 121 -1.11 -10.60 -3.02
N VAL A 122 -1.65 -10.28 -4.20
CA VAL A 122 -2.25 -11.27 -5.10
C VAL A 122 -1.19 -12.19 -5.70
N ALA A 123 -0.01 -11.67 -6.06
CA ALA A 123 1.06 -12.45 -6.68
C ALA A 123 1.60 -13.56 -5.77
N ARG A 124 1.72 -13.30 -4.46
CA ARG A 124 2.13 -14.31 -3.47
C ARG A 124 1.16 -15.48 -3.34
N SER A 125 -0.10 -15.31 -3.75
CA SER A 125 -1.10 -16.37 -3.77
C SER A 125 -1.01 -17.31 -4.98
N GLY A 126 -0.03 -17.08 -5.87
CA GLY A 126 0.21 -17.91 -7.07
C GLY A 126 -0.30 -17.31 -8.39
N ALA A 127 -0.76 -16.06 -8.40
CA ALA A 127 -1.23 -15.38 -9.61
C ALA A 127 -0.10 -14.52 -10.23
N THR A 128 0.42 -14.91 -11.39
CA THR A 128 1.78 -14.52 -11.80
C THR A 128 1.92 -13.29 -12.71
N ASP A 129 0.85 -12.66 -13.20
CA ASP A 129 0.96 -11.52 -14.15
C ASP A 129 0.25 -10.26 -13.63
N PRO A 130 0.86 -9.05 -13.65
CA PRO A 130 0.20 -7.77 -13.33
C PRO A 130 -1.13 -7.55 -14.04
N LYS A 131 -1.26 -8.01 -15.29
CA LYS A 131 -2.52 -7.96 -16.05
C LYS A 131 -3.62 -8.81 -15.41
N THR A 132 -3.24 -9.84 -14.66
CA THR A 132 -4.15 -10.69 -13.90
C THR A 132 -4.87 -9.90 -12.82
N LEU A 133 -4.23 -8.87 -12.25
CA LEU A 133 -4.88 -8.03 -11.24
C LEU A 133 -6.04 -7.24 -11.84
N ASP A 134 -5.82 -6.55 -12.96
CA ASP A 134 -6.88 -5.80 -13.62
C ASP A 134 -8.03 -6.72 -14.06
N ILE A 135 -7.70 -7.90 -14.58
CA ILE A 135 -8.70 -8.92 -14.93
C ILE A 135 -9.45 -9.40 -13.67
N ALA A 136 -8.77 -9.58 -12.54
CA ALA A 136 -9.37 -9.95 -11.27
C ALA A 136 -10.36 -8.89 -10.79
N ILE A 137 -9.98 -7.61 -10.79
CA ILE A 137 -10.85 -6.49 -10.41
C ILE A 137 -12.02 -6.35 -11.40
N CYS A 138 -11.77 -6.44 -12.70
CA CYS A 138 -12.82 -6.43 -13.72
C CYS A 138 -13.84 -7.56 -13.53
N ARG A 139 -13.41 -8.76 -13.14
CA ARG A 139 -14.31 -9.90 -12.82
C ARG A 139 -14.98 -9.77 -11.46
N LEU A 140 -14.36 -9.05 -10.52
CA LEU A 140 -14.88 -8.83 -9.17
C LEU A 140 -16.03 -7.82 -9.16
N ARG A 141 -15.91 -6.71 -9.90
CA ARG A 141 -16.91 -5.64 -9.98
C ARG A 141 -18.34 -6.12 -10.26
N PRO A 142 -18.63 -6.91 -11.31
CA PRO A 142 -20.00 -7.34 -11.59
C PRO A 142 -20.57 -8.23 -10.49
N ARG A 143 -19.74 -8.94 -9.73
CA ARG A 143 -20.19 -9.72 -8.57
C ARG A 143 -20.53 -8.82 -7.39
N LEU A 144 -19.68 -7.83 -7.09
CA LEU A 144 -19.93 -6.84 -6.04
C LEU A 144 -21.16 -5.96 -6.34
N GLN A 145 -21.35 -5.56 -7.60
CA GLN A 145 -22.48 -4.75 -8.03
C GLN A 145 -23.83 -5.43 -7.79
N ARG A 146 -23.92 -6.77 -7.87
CA ARG A 146 -25.14 -7.52 -7.52
C ARG A 146 -25.56 -7.34 -6.06
N HIS A 147 -24.62 -6.92 -5.21
CA HIS A 147 -24.84 -6.63 -3.80
C HIS A 147 -24.84 -5.13 -3.50
N GLY A 148 -24.85 -4.26 -4.53
CA GLY A 148 -24.78 -2.80 -4.36
C GLY A 148 -23.42 -2.29 -3.89
N LEU A 149 -22.35 -3.07 -4.08
CA LEU A 149 -20.99 -2.71 -3.67
C LEU A 149 -20.17 -2.28 -4.89
N GLU A 150 -19.40 -1.20 -4.74
CA GLU A 150 -18.60 -0.63 -5.81
C GLU A 150 -17.13 -0.42 -5.40
N ILE A 151 -16.22 -0.72 -6.34
CA ILE A 151 -14.79 -0.42 -6.23
C ILE A 151 -14.47 0.73 -7.19
N VAL A 152 -14.04 1.85 -6.64
CA VAL A 152 -13.56 3.02 -7.38
C VAL A 152 -12.14 2.77 -7.85
N THR A 153 -11.81 3.22 -9.05
CA THR A 153 -10.46 3.07 -9.61
C THR A 153 -9.84 4.42 -9.88
N HIS A 154 -8.65 4.59 -9.30
CA HIS A 154 -7.82 5.76 -9.47
C HIS A 154 -6.72 5.40 -10.47
N TYR A 155 -6.90 5.80 -11.73
CA TYR A 155 -6.00 5.45 -12.83
C TYR A 155 -4.55 5.86 -12.52
N GLY A 156 -3.64 4.89 -12.62
CA GLY A 156 -2.22 5.08 -12.30
C GLY A 156 -1.88 5.07 -10.81
N VAL A 157 -2.88 5.03 -9.92
CA VAL A 157 -2.66 5.09 -8.45
C VAL A 157 -3.06 3.78 -7.79
N GLY A 158 -4.33 3.35 -7.90
CA GLY A 158 -4.83 2.22 -7.15
C GLY A 158 -6.35 2.06 -7.17
N TYR A 159 -6.85 1.36 -6.15
CA TYR A 159 -8.27 1.06 -6.00
C TYR A 159 -8.74 1.53 -4.62
N GLU A 160 -9.99 1.97 -4.58
CA GLU A 160 -10.62 2.45 -3.36
C GLU A 160 -12.02 1.84 -3.20
N ILE A 161 -12.41 1.61 -1.94
CA ILE A 161 -13.80 1.40 -1.56
C ILE A 161 -14.25 2.50 -0.60
N THR A 162 -15.52 2.89 -0.69
CA THR A 162 -16.11 3.84 0.25
C THR A 162 -16.25 3.21 1.63
N GLU A 163 -16.36 4.04 2.65
CA GLU A 163 -16.55 3.58 4.04
C GLU A 163 -17.82 2.73 4.21
N ALA A 164 -18.90 3.11 3.52
CA ALA A 164 -20.14 2.36 3.51
C ALA A 164 -19.97 0.95 2.92
N VAL A 165 -19.22 0.83 1.81
CA VAL A 165 -18.89 -0.46 1.19
C VAL A 165 -18.02 -1.30 2.11
N GLN A 166 -17.02 -0.69 2.76
CA GLN A 166 -16.16 -1.38 3.73
C GLN A 166 -16.95 -1.93 4.91
N ALA A 167 -17.85 -1.14 5.48
CA ALA A 167 -18.71 -1.56 6.59
C ALA A 167 -19.64 -2.72 6.18
N GLU A 168 -20.26 -2.64 5.01
CA GLU A 168 -21.15 -3.70 4.50
C GLU A 168 -20.37 -5.00 4.20
N LEU A 169 -19.16 -4.91 3.63
CA LEU A 169 -18.28 -6.07 3.44
C LEU A 169 -17.96 -6.76 4.77
N ARG A 170 -17.56 -5.98 5.79
CA ARG A 170 -17.28 -6.52 7.13
C ARG A 170 -18.52 -7.15 7.76
N ALA A 171 -19.69 -6.53 7.62
CA ALA A 171 -20.94 -7.08 8.12
C ALA A 171 -21.28 -8.42 7.46
N ARG A 172 -21.09 -8.55 6.14
CA ARG A 172 -21.29 -9.81 5.39
C ARG A 172 -20.34 -10.90 5.82
N VAL A 173 -19.05 -10.58 5.89
CA VAL A 173 -18.02 -11.53 6.35
C VAL A 173 -18.35 -12.00 7.77
N ALA A 174 -18.71 -11.10 8.69
CA ALA A 174 -19.09 -11.46 10.05
C ALA A 174 -20.34 -12.36 10.09
N ARG A 175 -21.38 -12.07 9.30
CA ARG A 175 -22.58 -12.93 9.18
C ARG A 175 -22.21 -14.33 8.71
N ARG A 176 -21.35 -14.44 7.69
CA ARG A 176 -20.96 -15.73 7.12
C ARG A 176 -20.02 -16.52 8.02
N THR A 177 -19.05 -15.87 8.66
CA THR A 177 -18.17 -16.52 9.64
C THR A 177 -18.97 -17.06 10.82
N ARG A 178 -19.95 -16.31 11.34
CA ARG A 178 -20.86 -16.82 12.40
C ARG A 178 -21.68 -18.02 11.92
N ALA A 179 -22.19 -17.98 10.69
CA ALA A 179 -22.96 -19.09 10.12
C ALA A 179 -22.11 -20.35 9.87
N ALA A 180 -20.81 -20.20 9.59
CA ALA A 180 -19.88 -21.32 9.39
C ALA A 180 -19.46 -22.02 10.70
N VAL A 181 -19.61 -21.37 11.85
CA VAL A 181 -19.21 -21.90 13.17
C VAL A 181 -20.25 -22.89 13.75
N LEU A 182 -21.42 -23.07 13.13
CA LEU A 182 -22.44 -24.06 13.53
C LEU A 182 -22.99 -24.76 12.27
N PRO A 183 -23.08 -26.12 12.17
CA PRO A 183 -23.12 -27.12 13.24
C PRO A 183 -22.08 -28.26 13.08
N GLY A 184 -21.24 -28.47 14.10
CA GLY A 184 -20.38 -29.66 14.16
C GLY A 184 -19.01 -29.44 14.81
N GLY A 185 -19.00 -29.05 16.08
CA GLY A 185 -17.91 -29.34 17.02
C GLY A 185 -16.47 -29.11 16.57
N PHE A 186 -16.06 -27.85 16.37
CA PHE A 186 -14.69 -27.45 16.66
C PHE A 186 -14.71 -25.99 17.09
N GLU A 187 -14.38 -25.72 18.36
CA GLU A 187 -14.22 -24.35 18.84
C GLU A 187 -13.08 -23.71 18.04
N PRO A 188 -13.33 -22.64 17.25
CA PRO A 188 -12.22 -21.84 16.78
C PRO A 188 -11.65 -21.12 18.01
N THR A 189 -10.38 -21.39 18.32
CA THR A 189 -9.58 -20.56 19.22
C THR A 189 -9.89 -19.10 18.91
N CYS A 190 -10.48 -18.40 19.87
CA CYS A 190 -10.86 -17.01 19.74
C CYS A 190 -9.61 -16.18 19.41
N VAL A 191 -9.37 -15.92 18.14
CA VAL A 191 -8.53 -14.79 17.73
C VAL A 191 -9.38 -13.56 18.00
N ASP A 192 -9.05 -12.88 19.09
CA ASP A 192 -9.73 -11.69 19.57
C ASP A 192 -9.57 -10.56 18.52
N ILE A 193 -10.58 -10.39 17.68
CA ILE A 193 -10.61 -9.42 16.58
C ILE A 193 -10.77 -7.97 17.10
N SER A 194 -10.80 -7.79 18.43
CA SER A 194 -11.05 -6.50 19.09
C SER A 194 -9.83 -5.56 19.15
N ARG A 195 -8.68 -5.94 18.58
CA ARG A 195 -7.40 -5.24 18.84
C ARG A 195 -6.81 -4.40 17.69
N ALA A 196 -7.56 -4.09 16.63
CA ALA A 196 -7.05 -3.30 15.48
C ALA A 196 -7.55 -1.83 15.43
N ALA A 197 -8.11 -1.29 16.52
CA ALA A 197 -8.66 0.08 16.54
C ALA A 197 -8.09 0.95 17.70
N ALA A 198 -6.76 0.98 17.84
CA ALA A 198 -6.05 1.95 18.67
C ALA A 198 -4.87 2.55 17.91
#